data_AF-A0A3Q0S4F5-F1
#
_entry.id   AF-A0A3Q0S4F5-F1
#
_cell.length_a   1.000
_cell.length_b   1.000
_cell.length_c   1.000
_cell.angle_alpha   90.00
_cell.angle_beta   90.00
_cell.angle_gamma   90.00
#
_symmetry.space_group_name_H-M   'P 1'
#
loop_
_entity.id
_entity.type
_entity.pdbx_description
1 polymer ?
#
loop_
_entity_poly.entity_id
_entity_poly.type
_entity_poly.pdbx_seq_one_letter_code
_entity_poly.pdbx_strand_id
1 'polypeptide(L)'
;MGECVSLHFKGLGHLCGASLLSDRWLLTAAHCVQDTRRYKLSRADKWEALLGFNVQNETNEWTAKRGVKRIIPHYFYNKYNNDNDIALMELDASVNLTQHISPICLPSSTYYFPSGRDAWITGWGSTMLGGDSATLQKAKVKVINSWFCDLFLSHTVTDNMLCAGVISGGVDTCQGDSGGPLSVANPSGRFFLAGVTSWGNGCGLMYRPGVYTRVTKYRNWIKHKSGV
;
A
#
# COMPACT_ATOMS: atom_id res chain seq x y z
N MET A 1 13.76 2.18 0.92
CA MET A 1 13.21 1.07 1.75
C MET A 1 12.53 1.60 3.01
N GLY A 2 12.93 2.74 3.57
CA GLY A 2 12.27 3.35 4.74
C GLY A 2 10.87 3.95 4.52
N GLU A 3 10.23 3.66 3.39
CA GLU A 3 8.94 4.21 2.98
C GLU A 3 7.76 3.29 3.35
N CYS A 4 8.06 2.01 3.62
CA CYS A 4 7.08 0.99 3.99
C CYS A 4 6.84 0.96 5.49
N VAL A 5 5.58 0.76 5.85
CA VAL A 5 5.13 0.64 7.24
C VAL A 5 4.34 -0.64 7.39
N SER A 6 4.61 -1.39 8.44
CA SER A 6 3.83 -2.57 8.80
C SER A 6 2.73 -2.17 9.77
N LEU A 7 1.48 -2.43 9.41
CA LEU A 7 0.32 -2.18 10.26
C LEU A 7 -0.05 -3.44 11.02
N HIS A 8 0.08 -3.37 12.34
CA HIS A 8 -0.26 -4.45 13.24
C HIS A 8 -1.57 -4.15 13.95
N PHE A 9 -2.43 -5.16 14.06
CA PHE A 9 -3.63 -5.07 14.87
C PHE A 9 -3.46 -5.90 16.15
N LYS A 10 -3.88 -5.34 17.28
CA LYS A 10 -3.72 -5.97 18.60
C LYS A 10 -4.32 -7.38 18.62
N GLY A 11 -3.48 -8.38 18.88
CA GLY A 11 -3.86 -9.80 18.94
C GLY A 11 -3.84 -10.54 17.60
N LEU A 12 -3.54 -9.85 16.49
CA LEU A 12 -3.43 -10.44 15.15
C LEU A 12 -2.03 -10.31 14.54
N GLY A 13 -1.21 -9.36 15.01
CA GLY A 13 0.08 -9.08 14.39
C GLY A 13 -0.09 -8.28 13.10
N HIS A 14 0.84 -8.47 12.16
CA HIS A 14 0.82 -7.82 10.85
C HIS A 14 -0.46 -8.20 10.08
N LEU A 15 -1.15 -7.19 9.54
CA LEU A 15 -2.33 -7.41 8.68
C LEU A 15 -2.19 -6.75 7.31
N CYS A 16 -1.61 -5.55 7.27
CA CYS A 16 -1.49 -4.75 6.06
C CYS A 16 -0.19 -3.95 6.05
N GLY A 17 0.22 -3.53 4.87
CA GLY A 17 1.20 -2.48 4.66
C GLY A 17 0.58 -1.08 4.69
N ALA A 18 1.47 -0.09 4.76
CA ALA A 18 1.16 1.32 4.52
C ALA A 18 2.39 2.05 3.98
N SER A 19 2.16 3.26 3.49
CA SER A 19 3.19 4.18 3.03
C SER A 19 3.28 5.39 3.95
N LEU A 20 4.49 5.77 4.36
CA LEU A 20 4.71 6.99 5.14
C LEU A 20 4.60 8.22 4.23
N LEU A 21 3.68 9.15 4.51
CA LEU A 21 3.49 10.40 3.74
C LEU A 21 4.17 11.62 4.38
N SER A 22 4.27 11.64 5.72
CA SER A 22 4.93 12.69 6.50
C SER A 22 5.45 12.10 7.82
N ASP A 23 5.93 12.93 8.74
CA ASP A 23 6.24 12.52 10.13
C ASP A 23 5.05 11.95 10.92
N ARG A 24 3.80 12.07 10.43
CA ARG A 24 2.58 11.69 11.15
C ARG A 24 1.52 10.96 10.33
N TRP A 25 1.60 11.00 9.01
CA TRP A 25 0.54 10.47 8.15
C TRP A 25 0.97 9.23 7.40
N LEU A 26 0.10 8.22 7.43
CA LEU A 26 0.22 7.00 6.66
C LEU A 26 -0.90 6.91 5.63
N LEU A 27 -0.61 6.29 4.49
CA LEU A 27 -1.58 5.90 3.47
C LEU A 27 -1.64 4.37 3.38
N THR A 28 -2.85 3.82 3.41
CA THR A 28 -3.09 2.37 3.30
C THR A 28 -4.39 2.12 2.52
N ALA A 29 -4.82 0.87 2.41
CA ALA A 29 -6.06 0.48 1.76
C ALA A 29 -7.26 0.63 2.73
N ALA A 30 -8.43 0.99 2.21
CA ALA A 30 -9.64 1.12 3.02
C ALA A 30 -10.17 -0.24 3.50
N HIS A 31 -9.96 -1.32 2.73
CA HIS A 31 -10.38 -2.65 3.10
C HIS A 31 -9.66 -3.17 4.36
N CYS A 32 -8.43 -2.71 4.62
CA CYS A 32 -7.65 -3.08 5.81
C CYS A 32 -8.30 -2.64 7.12
N VAL A 33 -9.14 -1.60 7.08
CA VAL A 33 -9.74 -0.97 8.27
C VAL A 33 -11.25 -1.19 8.35
N GLN A 34 -11.80 -2.13 7.57
CA GLN A 34 -13.21 -2.50 7.63
C GLN A 34 -13.48 -3.52 8.73
N ASP A 35 -14.53 -3.26 9.52
CA ASP A 35 -14.96 -4.20 10.55
C ASP A 35 -15.34 -5.56 9.95
N THR A 36 -14.89 -6.62 10.60
CA THR A 36 -15.32 -8.00 10.33
C THR A 36 -16.28 -8.46 11.43
N ARG A 37 -16.85 -9.67 11.29
CA ARG A 37 -17.68 -10.27 12.34
C ARG A 37 -16.92 -10.48 13.66
N ARG A 38 -15.60 -10.67 13.60
CA ARG A 38 -14.75 -10.99 14.76
C ARG A 38 -13.94 -9.80 15.29
N TYR A 39 -13.53 -8.91 14.39
CA TYR A 39 -12.58 -7.83 14.71
C TYR A 39 -13.11 -6.47 14.29
N LYS A 40 -13.00 -5.51 15.20
CA LYS A 40 -13.35 -4.10 14.99
C LYS A 40 -12.14 -3.34 14.43
N LEU A 41 -11.81 -3.60 13.17
CA LEU A 41 -10.64 -3.02 12.49
C LEU A 41 -10.76 -1.50 12.30
N SER A 42 -11.95 -0.92 12.43
CA SER A 42 -12.14 0.53 12.43
C SER A 42 -11.62 1.24 13.69
N ARG A 43 -11.24 0.50 14.74
CA ARG A 43 -10.73 1.05 16.00
C ARG A 43 -9.26 1.44 15.92
N ALA A 44 -8.99 2.74 15.81
CA ALA A 44 -7.64 3.31 15.80
C ALA A 44 -6.77 2.87 17.00
N ASP A 45 -7.32 2.82 18.21
CA ASP A 45 -6.60 2.46 19.45
C ASP A 45 -6.09 1.00 19.50
N LYS A 46 -6.43 0.19 18.49
CA LYS A 46 -5.99 -1.21 18.35
C LYS A 46 -4.89 -1.39 17.32
N TRP A 47 -4.54 -0.34 16.58
CA TRP A 47 -3.50 -0.39 15.55
C TRP A 47 -2.17 0.12 16.09
N GLU A 48 -1.10 -0.56 15.68
CA GLU A 48 0.28 -0.14 15.86
C GLU A 48 0.96 -0.10 14.49
N ALA A 49 1.63 1.01 14.19
CA ALA A 49 2.46 1.18 13.02
C ALA A 49 3.92 0.95 13.38
N LEU A 50 4.58 0.02 12.68
CA LEU A 50 6.00 -0.24 12.81
C LEU A 50 6.73 0.30 11.58
N LEU A 51 7.75 1.13 11.81
CA LEU A 51 8.52 1.81 10.78
C LEU A 51 10.02 1.53 10.97
N GLY A 52 10.79 1.57 9.89
CA GLY A 52 12.27 1.51 9.97
C GLY A 52 12.85 0.14 10.30
N PHE A 53 12.09 -0.93 10.09
CA PHE A 53 12.53 -2.30 10.34
C PHE A 53 12.39 -3.16 9.08
N ASN A 54 13.17 -4.24 9.01
CA ASN A 54 13.20 -5.14 7.85
C ASN A 54 12.59 -6.50 8.15
N VAL A 55 12.75 -7.03 9.37
CA VAL A 55 12.34 -8.39 9.73
C VAL A 55 11.25 -8.35 10.81
N GLN A 56 10.10 -8.96 10.54
CA GLN A 56 8.99 -9.12 11.46
C GLN A 56 9.48 -9.76 12.77
N ASN A 57 9.00 -9.22 13.89
CA ASN A 57 9.41 -9.62 15.25
C ASN A 57 10.87 -9.32 15.63
N GLU A 58 11.69 -8.76 14.73
CA GLU A 58 13.04 -8.29 15.03
C GLU A 58 13.07 -6.76 15.00
N THR A 59 12.80 -6.15 16.15
CA THR A 59 12.93 -4.70 16.30
C THR A 59 14.36 -4.35 16.69
N ASN A 60 14.94 -3.37 16.03
CA ASN A 60 16.26 -2.81 16.33
C ASN A 60 16.14 -1.36 16.79
N GLU A 61 17.27 -0.71 17.08
CA GLU A 61 17.35 0.69 17.50
C GLU A 61 16.77 1.69 16.47
N TRP A 62 16.64 1.28 15.21
CA TRP A 62 16.08 2.08 14.11
C TRP A 62 14.56 1.93 13.98
N THR A 63 13.97 0.99 14.72
CA THR A 63 12.55 0.68 14.64
C THR A 63 11.72 1.68 15.45
N ALA A 64 10.81 2.39 14.81
CA ALA A 64 9.83 3.22 15.49
C ALA A 64 8.49 2.48 15.57
N LYS A 65 7.93 2.37 16.78
CA LYS A 65 6.54 1.95 17.00
C LYS A 65 5.69 3.15 17.33
N ARG A 66 4.53 3.27 16.70
CA ARG A 66 3.56 4.35 16.95
C ARG A 66 2.15 3.81 16.99
N GLY A 67 1.35 4.31 17.93
CA GLY A 67 -0.09 4.06 17.90
C GLY A 67 -0.75 4.88 16.80
N VAL A 68 -2.04 4.62 16.60
CA VAL A 68 -2.85 5.34 15.63
C VAL A 68 -3.89 6.18 16.38
N LYS A 69 -3.88 7.48 16.11
CA LYS A 69 -4.83 8.45 16.69
C LYS A 69 -6.18 8.38 16.02
N ARG A 70 -6.21 8.33 14.67
CA ARG A 70 -7.45 8.20 13.90
C ARG A 70 -7.22 7.54 12.55
N ILE A 71 -8.30 6.95 12.04
CA ILE A 71 -8.38 6.30 10.73
C ILE A 71 -9.44 7.03 9.91
N ILE A 72 -9.12 7.33 8.65
CA ILE A 72 -9.99 8.04 7.72
C ILE A 72 -10.07 7.22 6.43
N PRO A 73 -10.97 6.22 6.35
CA PRO A 73 -11.25 5.55 5.09
C PRO A 73 -11.95 6.51 4.12
N HIS A 74 -11.75 6.31 2.82
CA HIS A 74 -12.45 7.09 1.82
C HIS A 74 -13.97 6.88 1.94
N TYR A 75 -14.74 7.96 1.92
CA TYR A 75 -16.19 7.92 2.18
C TYR A 75 -16.95 7.08 1.14
N PHE A 76 -16.46 7.07 -0.11
CA PHE A 76 -17.05 6.29 -1.21
C PHE A 76 -16.39 4.92 -1.41
N TYR A 77 -15.65 4.41 -0.42
CA TYR A 77 -15.12 3.05 -0.51
C TYR A 77 -16.23 2.02 -0.68
N ASN A 78 -16.13 1.19 -1.72
CA ASN A 78 -17.11 0.16 -2.04
C ASN A 78 -16.48 -1.23 -1.89
N LYS A 79 -16.89 -1.94 -0.84
CA LYS A 79 -16.42 -3.30 -0.51
C LYS A 79 -16.75 -4.38 -1.55
N TYR A 80 -17.67 -4.12 -2.49
CA TYR A 80 -18.10 -5.13 -3.46
C TYR A 80 -17.19 -5.16 -4.69
N ASN A 81 -16.66 -4.01 -5.10
CA ASN A 81 -15.78 -3.89 -6.26
C ASN A 81 -14.41 -3.28 -5.92
N ASN A 82 -14.13 -3.04 -4.64
CA ASN A 82 -12.91 -2.39 -4.14
C ASN A 82 -12.65 -0.99 -4.74
N ASP A 83 -13.68 -0.31 -5.24
CA ASP A 83 -13.52 1.06 -5.72
C ASP A 83 -13.31 2.01 -4.54
N ASN A 84 -12.47 3.03 -4.74
CA ASN A 84 -12.02 3.95 -3.70
C ASN A 84 -11.37 3.27 -2.48
N ASP A 85 -10.60 2.20 -2.72
CA ASP A 85 -9.90 1.46 -1.68
C ASP A 85 -8.64 2.19 -1.17
N ILE A 86 -8.86 3.24 -0.37
CA ILE A 86 -7.82 4.07 0.21
C ILE A 86 -8.23 4.61 1.58
N ALA A 87 -7.29 4.62 2.52
CA ALA A 87 -7.46 5.16 3.86
C ALA A 87 -6.21 5.91 4.32
N LEU A 88 -6.42 6.95 5.12
CA LEU A 88 -5.37 7.63 5.86
C LEU A 88 -5.37 7.18 7.31
N MET A 89 -4.19 7.08 7.91
CA MET A 89 -4.03 6.88 9.36
C MET A 89 -3.13 7.99 9.90
N GLU A 90 -3.58 8.68 10.95
CA GLU A 90 -2.79 9.65 11.69
C GLU A 90 -2.13 8.95 12.88
N LEU A 91 -0.80 9.04 12.97
CA LEU A 91 -0.04 8.52 14.11
C LEU A 91 -0.37 9.32 15.39
N ASP A 92 -0.30 8.66 16.54
CA ASP A 92 -0.48 9.27 17.85
C ASP A 92 0.62 10.27 18.23
N ALA A 93 1.83 10.03 17.75
CA ALA A 93 2.98 10.91 17.87
C ALA A 93 3.80 10.91 16.58
N SER A 94 4.53 12.00 16.33
CA SER A 94 5.44 12.08 15.19
C SER A 94 6.56 11.05 15.27
N VAL A 95 7.00 10.58 14.11
CA VAL A 95 8.23 9.78 13.96
C VAL A 95 9.40 10.69 13.60
N ASN A 96 10.58 10.35 14.11
CA ASN A 96 11.80 11.01 13.68
C ASN A 96 12.19 10.45 12.32
N LEU A 97 12.30 11.33 11.32
CA LEU A 97 12.74 10.94 9.99
C LEU A 97 14.24 10.63 10.00
N THR A 98 14.61 9.51 9.41
CA THR A 98 15.99 9.00 9.35
C THR A 98 16.25 8.39 7.97
N GLN A 99 17.46 7.90 7.74
CA GLN A 99 17.76 7.09 6.54
C GLN A 99 16.91 5.80 6.45
N HIS A 100 16.38 5.32 7.57
CA HIS A 100 15.53 4.13 7.66
C HIS A 100 14.03 4.45 7.71
N ILE A 101 13.65 5.69 7.99
CA ILE A 101 12.27 6.15 8.09
C ILE A 101 12.14 7.44 7.28
N SER A 102 11.62 7.34 6.06
CA SER A 102 11.52 8.47 5.15
C SER A 102 10.18 8.45 4.41
N PRO A 103 9.54 9.60 4.20
CA PRO A 103 8.27 9.65 3.49
C PRO A 103 8.47 9.42 1.99
N ILE A 104 7.53 8.72 1.36
CA ILE A 104 7.45 8.60 -0.10
C ILE A 104 6.87 9.87 -0.71
N CYS A 105 7.29 10.23 -1.92
CA CYS A 105 6.76 11.41 -2.60
C CYS A 105 5.37 11.16 -3.17
N LEU A 106 4.47 12.12 -2.99
CA LEU A 106 3.17 12.10 -3.67
C LEU A 106 3.29 12.74 -5.07
N PRO A 107 2.80 12.08 -6.12
CA PRO A 107 2.75 12.67 -7.46
C PRO A 107 1.72 13.81 -7.56
N SER A 108 1.86 14.66 -8.58
CA SER A 108 0.81 15.63 -8.96
C SER A 108 -0.49 14.90 -9.31
N SER A 109 -1.65 15.53 -9.08
CA SER A 109 -2.95 14.98 -9.49
C SER A 109 -3.06 14.76 -11.01
N THR A 110 -2.29 15.51 -11.79
CA THR A 110 -2.24 15.43 -13.26
C THR A 110 -1.16 14.50 -13.78
N TYR A 111 -0.32 13.95 -12.90
CA TYR A 111 0.77 13.07 -13.33
C TYR A 111 0.21 11.74 -13.83
N TYR A 112 0.78 11.25 -14.94
CA TYR A 112 0.43 9.97 -15.54
C TYR A 112 1.63 9.03 -15.50
N PHE A 113 1.43 7.82 -14.96
CA PHE A 113 2.43 6.76 -15.00
C PHE A 113 2.24 5.95 -16.30
N PRO A 114 3.18 6.03 -17.26
CA PRO A 114 3.00 5.38 -18.55
C PRO A 114 3.07 3.86 -18.47
N SER A 115 2.35 3.20 -19.38
CA SER A 115 2.43 1.74 -19.55
C SER A 115 3.87 1.29 -19.82
N GLY A 116 4.26 0.16 -19.25
CA GLY A 116 5.60 -0.40 -19.33
C GLY A 116 6.63 0.25 -18.40
N ARG A 117 6.26 1.32 -17.68
CA ARG A 117 7.12 1.96 -16.67
C ARG A 117 7.44 0.97 -15.56
N ASP A 118 8.73 0.91 -15.21
CA ASP A 118 9.19 0.12 -14.08
C ASP A 118 8.64 0.69 -12.77
N ALA A 119 8.07 -0.20 -11.96
CA ALA A 119 7.58 0.08 -10.63
C ALA A 119 8.10 -1.00 -9.66
N TRP A 120 8.02 -0.69 -8.38
CA TRP A 120 8.48 -1.53 -7.29
C TRP A 120 7.35 -1.76 -6.32
N ILE A 121 7.16 -3.02 -5.95
CA ILE A 121 6.28 -3.43 -4.87
C ILE A 121 7.11 -3.90 -3.70
N THR A 122 6.64 -3.60 -2.51
CA THR A 122 7.35 -3.91 -1.26
C THR A 122 6.35 -4.23 -0.16
N GLY A 123 6.64 -5.28 0.60
CA GLY A 123 5.79 -5.71 1.71
C GLY A 123 6.27 -7.00 2.36
N TRP A 124 5.54 -7.41 3.39
CA TRP A 124 5.80 -8.63 4.18
C TRP A 124 4.78 -9.73 3.89
N GLY A 125 4.01 -9.57 2.81
CA GLY A 125 2.97 -10.49 2.44
C GLY A 125 3.48 -11.88 2.06
N SER A 126 2.51 -12.76 1.87
CA SER A 126 2.70 -14.15 1.54
C SER A 126 3.51 -14.33 0.26
N THR A 127 4.51 -15.21 0.34
CA THR A 127 5.33 -15.56 -0.84
C THR A 127 4.81 -16.82 -1.51
N MET A 128 5.27 -17.12 -2.73
CA MET A 128 4.90 -18.35 -3.44
C MET A 128 5.27 -19.65 -2.69
N LEU A 129 6.17 -19.57 -1.71
CA LEU A 129 6.55 -20.68 -0.84
C LEU A 129 5.53 -20.94 0.30
N GLY A 130 4.48 -20.12 0.40
CA GLY A 130 3.46 -20.18 1.44
C GLY A 130 3.87 -19.45 2.72
N GLY A 131 2.90 -18.77 3.34
CA GLY A 131 3.09 -18.00 4.56
C GLY A 131 3.71 -16.61 4.32
N ASP A 132 3.45 -15.72 5.26
CA ASP A 132 3.93 -14.34 5.25
C ASP A 132 5.46 -14.28 5.38
N SER A 133 6.09 -13.36 4.65
CA SER A 133 7.53 -13.21 4.72
C SER A 133 7.94 -12.53 6.02
N ALA A 134 8.84 -13.17 6.78
CA ALA A 134 9.45 -12.51 7.92
C ALA A 134 10.23 -11.26 7.47
N THR A 135 10.88 -11.30 6.32
CA THR A 135 11.73 -10.20 5.82
C THR A 135 11.01 -9.40 4.75
N LEU A 136 11.14 -8.07 4.78
CA LEU A 136 10.59 -7.17 3.78
C LEU A 136 11.07 -7.59 2.38
N GLN A 137 10.12 -7.96 1.54
CA GLN A 137 10.38 -8.30 0.15
C GLN A 137 10.29 -7.06 -0.71
N LYS A 138 11.03 -7.08 -1.83
CA LYS A 138 10.93 -6.09 -2.89
C LYS A 138 10.94 -6.78 -4.23
N ALA A 139 10.06 -6.39 -5.12
CA ALA A 139 10.04 -6.93 -6.47
C ALA A 139 9.78 -5.84 -7.50
N LYS A 140 10.34 -6.05 -8.70
CA LYS A 140 10.19 -5.15 -9.83
C LYS A 140 9.03 -5.63 -10.69
N VAL A 141 8.10 -4.72 -10.98
CA VAL A 141 6.93 -4.95 -11.83
C VAL A 141 6.83 -3.85 -12.89
N LYS A 142 5.89 -3.99 -13.83
CA LYS A 142 5.62 -2.95 -14.83
C LYS A 142 4.21 -2.44 -14.68
N VAL A 143 4.04 -1.13 -14.85
CA VAL A 143 2.73 -0.51 -15.01
C VAL A 143 2.06 -1.06 -16.27
N ILE A 144 0.80 -1.45 -16.15
CA ILE A 144 0.01 -2.02 -17.23
C ILE A 144 -1.03 -0.99 -17.68
N ASN A 145 -1.22 -0.92 -18.99
CA ASN A 145 -2.24 -0.05 -19.58
C ASN A 145 -3.64 -0.41 -19.06
N SER A 146 -4.42 0.61 -18.68
CA SER A 146 -5.75 0.44 -18.07
C SER A 146 -6.71 -0.37 -18.93
N TRP A 147 -6.72 -0.18 -20.26
CA TRP A 147 -7.62 -0.92 -21.16
C TRP A 147 -7.29 -2.42 -21.16
N PHE A 148 -6.00 -2.77 -21.30
CA PHE A 148 -5.57 -4.17 -21.22
C PHE A 148 -5.85 -4.77 -19.85
N CYS A 149 -5.62 -4.01 -18.77
CA CYS A 149 -5.91 -4.52 -17.43
C CYS A 149 -7.40 -4.82 -17.23
N ASP A 150 -8.26 -3.90 -17.64
CA ASP A 150 -9.70 -4.07 -17.53
C ASP A 150 -10.20 -5.27 -18.35
N LEU A 151 -9.64 -5.46 -19.54
CA LEU A 151 -9.91 -6.63 -20.38
C LEU A 151 -9.49 -7.94 -19.70
N PHE A 152 -8.29 -8.01 -19.13
CA PHE A 152 -7.81 -9.20 -18.42
C PHE A 152 -8.63 -9.53 -17.17
N LEU A 153 -9.19 -8.50 -16.53
CA LEU A 153 -9.96 -8.63 -15.29
C LEU A 153 -11.47 -8.54 -15.52
N SER A 154 -11.93 -8.84 -16.74
CA SER A 154 -13.36 -8.99 -17.08
C SER A 154 -14.21 -7.74 -16.76
N HIS A 155 -13.69 -6.55 -17.09
CA HIS A 155 -14.40 -5.28 -16.96
C HIS A 155 -14.73 -4.86 -15.52
N THR A 156 -13.87 -5.22 -14.57
CA THR A 156 -14.04 -4.92 -13.14
C THR A 156 -13.15 -3.76 -12.65
N VAL A 157 -12.29 -3.21 -13.51
CA VAL A 157 -11.29 -2.20 -13.13
C VAL A 157 -11.86 -0.81 -13.37
N THR A 158 -11.89 0.03 -12.33
CA THR A 158 -12.37 1.41 -12.44
C THR A 158 -11.25 2.40 -12.82
N ASP A 159 -11.61 3.63 -13.20
CA ASP A 159 -10.64 4.71 -13.46
C ASP A 159 -9.83 5.12 -12.22
N ASN A 160 -10.31 4.75 -11.03
CA ASN A 160 -9.64 4.96 -9.76
C ASN A 160 -8.56 3.92 -9.47
N MET A 161 -8.42 2.90 -10.33
CA MET A 161 -7.48 1.82 -10.20
C MET A 161 -6.33 1.93 -11.22
N LEU A 162 -5.22 1.29 -10.90
CA LEU A 162 -4.00 1.16 -11.67
C LEU A 162 -3.54 -0.29 -11.57
N CYS A 163 -3.07 -0.86 -12.67
CA CYS A 163 -2.55 -2.22 -12.63
C CYS A 163 -1.04 -2.23 -12.82
N ALA A 164 -0.39 -3.15 -12.11
CA ALA A 164 1.02 -3.40 -12.28
C ALA A 164 1.32 -4.88 -12.03
N GLY A 165 2.30 -5.42 -12.76
CA GLY A 165 2.68 -6.80 -12.61
C GLY A 165 3.63 -7.25 -13.72
N VAL A 166 3.80 -8.57 -13.80
CA VAL A 166 4.46 -9.25 -14.92
C VAL A 166 3.42 -10.11 -15.61
N ILE A 167 3.13 -9.83 -16.89
CA ILE A 167 2.03 -10.50 -17.62
C ILE A 167 2.21 -12.02 -17.70
N SER A 168 3.46 -12.50 -17.78
CA SER A 168 3.79 -13.93 -17.74
C SER A 168 3.60 -14.56 -16.35
N GLY A 169 3.20 -13.79 -15.33
CA GLY A 169 3.12 -14.24 -13.94
C GLY A 169 4.48 -14.24 -13.24
N GLY A 170 4.54 -14.93 -12.10
CA GLY A 170 5.77 -15.11 -11.31
C GLY A 170 6.01 -14.03 -10.24
N VAL A 171 5.70 -12.76 -10.53
CA VAL A 171 5.95 -11.64 -9.61
C VAL A 171 4.67 -10.82 -9.41
N ASP A 172 4.22 -10.72 -8.17
CA ASP A 172 3.00 -10.02 -7.77
C ASP A 172 3.01 -9.68 -6.27
N THR A 173 2.12 -8.78 -5.85
CA THR A 173 1.76 -8.62 -4.43
C THR A 173 0.81 -9.73 -4.00
N CYS A 174 0.80 -10.08 -2.72
CA CYS A 174 -0.06 -11.13 -2.20
C CYS A 174 -0.67 -10.78 -0.84
N GLN A 175 -1.31 -11.74 -0.17
CA GLN A 175 -1.96 -11.50 1.13
C GLN A 175 -0.95 -10.91 2.12
N GLY A 176 -1.32 -9.83 2.83
CA GLY A 176 -0.42 -9.10 3.72
C GLY A 176 0.27 -7.88 3.08
N ASP A 177 0.39 -7.83 1.75
CA ASP A 177 0.92 -6.65 1.05
C ASP A 177 -0.13 -5.53 0.85
N SER A 178 -1.40 -5.82 1.13
CA SER A 178 -2.52 -4.87 1.06
C SER A 178 -2.19 -3.56 1.76
N GLY A 179 -2.48 -2.43 1.11
CA GLY A 179 -2.14 -1.10 1.62
C GLY A 179 -0.68 -0.67 1.43
N GLY A 180 0.21 -1.59 1.05
CA GLY A 180 1.61 -1.30 0.73
C GLY A 180 1.78 -0.43 -0.52
N PRO A 181 2.98 0.16 -0.71
CA PRO A 181 3.25 1.05 -1.83
C PRO A 181 3.54 0.32 -3.14
N LEU A 182 2.98 0.85 -4.23
CA LEU A 182 3.53 0.71 -5.58
C LEU A 182 4.36 1.96 -5.89
N SER A 183 5.68 1.82 -5.89
CA SER A 183 6.63 2.93 -6.00
C SER A 183 7.27 3.01 -7.38
N VAL A 184 7.34 4.22 -7.95
CA VAL A 184 8.03 4.48 -9.22
C VAL A 184 9.17 5.45 -8.99
N ALA A 185 10.38 5.06 -9.37
CA ALA A 185 11.54 5.94 -9.33
C ALA A 185 11.47 6.94 -10.50
N ASN A 186 11.73 8.21 -10.23
CA ASN A 186 11.99 9.21 -11.27
C ASN A 186 13.46 9.11 -11.76
N PRO A 187 13.85 9.83 -12.84
CA PRO A 187 15.24 9.83 -13.33
C PRO A 187 16.28 10.29 -12.30
N SER A 188 15.89 11.09 -11.30
CA SER A 188 16.77 11.53 -10.22
C SER A 188 16.85 10.54 -9.05
N GLY A 189 16.30 9.32 -9.18
CA GLY A 189 16.34 8.27 -8.16
C GLY A 189 15.35 8.44 -7.00
N ARG A 190 14.46 9.44 -7.04
CA ARG A 190 13.43 9.68 -6.02
C ARG A 190 12.19 8.85 -6.30
N PHE A 191 11.66 8.19 -5.28
CA PHE A 191 10.47 7.34 -5.38
C PHE A 191 9.18 8.14 -5.19
N PHE A 192 8.22 7.89 -6.08
CA PHE A 192 6.87 8.43 -6.03
C PHE A 192 5.86 7.31 -5.86
N LEU A 193 4.85 7.56 -5.04
CA LEU A 193 3.77 6.61 -4.78
C LEU A 193 2.78 6.61 -5.96
N ALA A 194 2.88 5.59 -6.80
CA ALA A 194 1.99 5.43 -7.96
C ALA A 194 0.65 4.81 -7.59
N GLY A 195 0.66 3.86 -6.65
CA GLY A 195 -0.55 3.19 -6.20
C GLY A 195 -0.44 2.61 -4.79
N VAL A 196 -1.59 2.19 -4.27
CA VAL A 196 -1.74 1.47 -2.99
C VAL A 196 -2.23 0.05 -3.30
N THR A 197 -1.54 -0.98 -2.84
CA THR A 197 -1.93 -2.39 -3.07
C THR A 197 -3.36 -2.64 -2.59
N SER A 198 -4.23 -3.15 -3.47
CA SER A 198 -5.66 -3.28 -3.20
C SER A 198 -6.15 -4.72 -3.33
N TRP A 199 -6.14 -5.29 -4.55
CA TRP A 199 -6.66 -6.65 -4.78
C TRP A 199 -6.00 -7.32 -6.00
N GLY A 200 -6.25 -8.62 -6.17
CA GLY A 200 -5.80 -9.41 -7.31
C GLY A 200 -6.54 -10.75 -7.39
N ASN A 201 -6.56 -11.36 -8.58
CA ASN A 201 -7.21 -12.66 -8.81
C ASN A 201 -6.23 -13.82 -8.58
N GLY A 202 -5.93 -14.11 -7.32
CA GLY A 202 -4.77 -14.92 -6.94
C GLY A 202 -3.50 -14.07 -6.96
N CYS A 203 -2.33 -14.70 -6.76
CA CYS A 203 -1.04 -14.00 -6.76
C CYS A 203 -0.10 -14.61 -7.80
N GLY A 204 0.51 -13.77 -8.63
CA GLY A 204 1.59 -14.19 -9.54
C GLY A 204 1.12 -15.10 -10.68
N LEU A 205 -0.17 -15.07 -11.00
CA LEU A 205 -0.75 -15.85 -12.09
C LEU A 205 -0.62 -15.10 -13.43
N MET A 206 -0.46 -15.87 -14.50
CA MET A 206 -0.39 -15.34 -15.86
C MET A 206 -1.68 -14.60 -16.23
N TYR A 207 -1.56 -13.45 -16.89
CA TYR A 207 -2.68 -12.56 -17.26
C TYR A 207 -3.58 -12.10 -16.10
N ARG A 208 -3.07 -12.13 -14.87
CA ARG A 208 -3.81 -11.65 -13.68
C ARG A 208 -2.92 -10.71 -12.89
N PRO A 209 -2.75 -9.47 -13.37
CA PRO A 209 -1.92 -8.51 -12.67
C PRO A 209 -2.57 -8.06 -11.35
N GLY A 210 -1.75 -7.61 -10.41
CA GLY A 210 -2.21 -6.92 -9.22
C GLY A 210 -2.89 -5.58 -9.55
N VAL A 211 -3.91 -5.25 -8.77
CA VAL A 211 -4.69 -4.02 -8.88
C VAL A 211 -4.41 -3.13 -7.66
N TYR A 212 -4.15 -1.86 -7.95
CA TYR A 212 -3.72 -0.85 -6.99
C TYR A 212 -4.65 0.36 -7.09
N THR A 213 -4.94 1.00 -5.97
CA THR A 213 -5.65 2.28 -5.96
C THR A 213 -4.73 3.37 -6.52
N ARG A 214 -5.18 4.10 -7.54
CA ARG A 214 -4.39 5.11 -8.28
C ARG A 214 -4.25 6.39 -7.46
N VAL A 215 -3.07 6.64 -6.87
CA VAL A 215 -2.84 7.76 -5.94
C VAL A 215 -3.10 9.14 -6.54
N THR A 216 -2.83 9.33 -7.85
CA THR A 216 -3.03 10.64 -8.51
C THR A 216 -4.49 11.10 -8.49
N LYS A 217 -5.46 10.17 -8.48
CA LYS A 217 -6.90 10.47 -8.36
C LYS A 217 -7.28 10.98 -6.96
N TYR A 218 -6.50 10.63 -5.95
CA TYR A 218 -6.76 10.97 -4.54
C TYR A 218 -5.87 12.10 -4.00
N ARG A 219 -5.01 12.71 -4.83
CA ARG A 219 -4.04 13.72 -4.37
C ARG A 219 -4.71 14.90 -3.64
N ASN A 220 -5.86 15.36 -4.14
CA ASN A 220 -6.64 16.44 -3.50
C ASN A 220 -7.28 15.98 -2.19
N TRP A 221 -7.81 14.75 -2.15
CA TRP A 221 -8.40 14.18 -0.95
C TRP A 221 -7.35 13.99 0.15
N ILE A 222 -6.16 13.48 -0.20
CA ILE A 222 -5.02 13.36 0.71
C ILE A 222 -4.70 14.74 1.30
N LYS A 223 -4.47 15.75 0.44
CA LYS A 223 -4.16 17.12 0.89
C LYS A 223 -5.22 17.69 1.81
N HIS A 224 -6.49 17.52 1.48
CA HIS A 224 -7.61 18.04 2.27
C HIS A 224 -7.71 17.37 3.64
N LYS A 225 -7.42 16.08 3.76
CA LYS A 225 -7.57 15.32 5.01
C LYS A 225 -6.33 15.36 5.91
N SER A 226 -5.13 15.43 5.33
CA SER A 226 -3.87 15.34 6.07
C SER A 226 -3.02 16.62 6.05
N GLY A 227 -3.27 17.53 5.10
CA GLY A 227 -2.40 18.69 4.85
C GLY A 227 -1.12 18.38 4.05
N VAL A 228 -0.91 17.12 3.64
CA VAL A 228 0.26 16.66 2.86
C VAL A 228 0.03 16.80 1.35
#